data_AF-A0A0R1KJA2-F1
#
_entry.id   AF-A0A0R1KJA2-F1
#
_cell.length_a   1.000
_cell.length_b   1.000
_cell.length_c   1.000
_cell.angle_alpha   90.00
_cell.angle_beta   90.00
_cell.angle_gamma   90.00
#
_symmetry.space_group_name_H-M   'P 1'
#
loop_
_entity.id
_entity.type
_entity.pdbx_description
1 polymer ?
#
loop_
_entity_poly.entity_id
_entity_poly.type
_entity_poly.pdbx_seq_one_letter_code
_entity_poly.pdbx_strand_id
1 'polypeptide(L)' 'MLEDAGIVTSYREGKWKHYSLNKEFAAGFFDNTKQLLSSDSECVCDYEKK' A
#
# COMPACT_ATOMS: atom_id res chain seq x y z
N MET A 1 4.04 -11.01 -2.37
CA MET A 1 4.81 -10.10 -3.26
C MET A 1 3.97 -8.85 -3.52
N LEU A 2 4.52 -7.71 -3.97
CA LEU A 2 3.73 -6.45 -4.13
C LEU A 2 2.55 -6.58 -5.10
N GLU A 3 2.69 -7.44 -6.11
CA GLU A 3 1.63 -7.75 -7.07
C GLU A 3 0.49 -8.56 -6.42
N ASP A 4 0.81 -9.60 -5.63
CA ASP A 4 -0.19 -10.37 -4.87
C ASP A 4 -0.94 -9.51 -3.85
N ALA A 5 -0.29 -8.48 -3.33
CA ALA A 5 -0.88 -7.50 -2.42
C ALA A 5 -1.73 -6.44 -3.13
N GLY A 6 -1.82 -6.47 -4.47
CA GLY A 6 -2.61 -5.52 -5.27
C GLY A 6 -2.00 -4.11 -5.38
N ILE A 7 -0.75 -3.92 -4.95
CA ILE A 7 -0.08 -2.61 -4.94
C ILE A 7 0.39 -2.22 -6.34
N VAL A 8 0.83 -3.20 -7.12
CA VAL A 8 1.32 -3.01 -8.48
C VAL A 8 0.56 -3.92 -9.44
N THR A 9 0.33 -3.45 -10.65
CA THR A 9 -0.04 -4.29 -11.79
C THR A 9 1.21 -4.64 -12.58
N SER A 10 1.15 -5.74 -13.31
CA SER A 10 2.25 -6.11 -14.20
C SER A 10 1.76 -6.66 -15.53
N TYR A 11 2.60 -6.52 -16.55
CA TYR A 11 2.44 -7.21 -17.82
C TYR A 11 3.81 -7.63 -18.35
N ARG A 12 3.83 -8.61 -19.26
CA ARG A 12 5.07 -9.14 -19.83
C ARG A 12 5.26 -8.64 -21.25
N GLU A 13 6.44 -8.11 -21.56
CA GLU A 13 6.82 -7.64 -22.88
C GLU A 13 8.18 -8.26 -23.24
N GLY A 14 8.15 -9.28 -24.11
CA GLY A 14 9.32 -10.10 -24.41
C GLY A 14 9.90 -10.76 -23.16
N LYS A 15 11.16 -10.44 -22.85
CA LYS A 15 11.87 -10.96 -21.66
C LYS A 15 11.60 -10.15 -20.39
N TRP A 16 10.98 -8.97 -20.51
CA TRP A 16 10.80 -8.04 -19.40
C TRP A 16 9.41 -8.15 -18.80
N LYS A 17 9.33 -7.94 -17.48
CA LYS A 17 8.08 -7.78 -16.75
C LYS A 17 7.97 -6.32 -16.32
N HIS A 18 7.00 -5.65 -16.90
CA HIS A 18 6.74 -4.23 -16.70
C HIS A 18 5.79 -4.10 -15.53
N TYR A 19 6.15 -3.25 -14.57
CA TYR A 19 5.33 -2.99 -13.40
C TYR A 19 4.82 -1.55 -13.44
N SER A 20 3.61 -1.36 -12.93
CA SER A 20 3.03 -0.04 -12.74
C SER A 20 2.29 -0.01 -11.41
N LEU A 21 2.27 1.15 -10.76
CA LEU A 21 1.49 1.31 -9.54
C LEU A 21 0.00 1.17 -9.87
N ASN A 22 -0.72 0.38 -9.09
CA ASN A 22 -2.15 0.26 -9.23
C ASN A 22 -2.81 1.61 -8.85
N LYS A 23 -3.67 2.14 -9.72
CA LYS A 23 -4.26 3.48 -9.54
C LYS A 23 -5.27 3.51 -8.40
N GLU A 24 -6.05 2.45 -8.25
CA GLU A 24 -7.04 2.29 -7.19
C GLU A 24 -6.37 2.24 -5.81
N PHE A 25 -5.26 1.50 -5.69
CA PHE A 25 -4.41 1.50 -4.50
C PHE A 25 -3.80 2.87 -4.23
N ALA A 26 -3.21 3.49 -5.25
CA ALA A 26 -2.55 4.79 -5.13
C ALA A 26 -3.50 5.91 -4.68
N ALA A 27 -4.76 5.85 -5.14
CA ALA A 27 -5.78 6.84 -4.80
C ALA A 27 -6.04 6.93 -3.28
N GLY A 28 -6.02 5.81 -2.57
CA GLY A 28 -6.21 5.77 -1.11
C GLY A 28 -4.91 5.80 -0.30
N PHE A 29 -3.75 5.63 -0.95
CA PHE A 29 -2.49 5.40 -0.25
C PHE A 29 -2.12 6.54 0.71
N PHE A 30 -2.18 7.79 0.25
CA PHE A 30 -1.77 8.93 1.08
C PHE A 30 -2.71 9.13 2.28
N ASP A 31 -4.01 8.95 2.12
CA ASP A 31 -4.96 9.16 3.21
C ASP A 31 -4.89 8.02 4.23
N ASN A 32 -4.77 6.77 3.78
CA ASN A 32 -4.50 5.62 4.67
C ASN A 32 -3.18 5.79 5.43
N THR A 33 -2.13 6.27 4.76
CA THR A 33 -0.82 6.49 5.39
C THR A 33 -0.88 7.62 6.40
N LYS A 34 -1.60 8.72 6.12
CA LYS A 34 -1.82 9.80 7.08
C LYS A 34 -2.56 9.30 8.33
N GLN A 35 -3.60 8.48 8.18
CA GLN A 35 -4.33 7.91 9.31
C GLN A 35 -3.45 6.97 10.14
N LEU A 36 -2.62 6.15 9.50
CA LEU A 36 -1.73 5.24 10.22
C LEU A 36 -0.59 5.96 10.95
N LEU A 37 -0.11 7.07 10.39
CA LEU A 37 1.01 7.85 10.92
C LEU A 37 0.58 9.08 11.72
N SER A 38 -0.73 9.34 11.82
CA SER A 38 -1.22 10.41 12.68
C SER A 38 -0.96 10.03 14.13
N SER A 39 -0.37 10.94 14.90
CA SER A 39 -0.14 10.81 16.35
C SER A 39 -1.45 10.95 17.14
N ASP A 40 -2.46 10.17 16.77
CA ASP A 40 -3.76 10.16 17.41
C ASP A 40 -3.73 9.28 18.67
N SER A 41 -4.52 9.63 19.69
CA SER A 41 -4.49 8.93 20.99
C SER A 41 -5.00 7.48 20.92
N GLU A 42 -5.75 7.14 19.87
CA GLU A 42 -6.22 5.79 19.57
C GLU A 42 -5.52 5.24 18.31
N CYS A 43 -4.18 5.22 18.33
CA CYS A 43 -3.45 4.61 17.24
C CYS A 43 -3.67 3.09 17.20
N VAL A 44 -3.87 2.53 16.01
CA VAL A 44 -3.85 1.06 15.80
C VAL A 44 -2.52 0.45 16.27
N CYS A 45 -1.45 1.25 16.29
CA CYS A 45 -0.13 0.86 16.79
C CYS A 45 -0.05 0.69 18.32
N ASP A 46 -1.04 1.15 19.10
CA ASP A 46 -1.10 0.97 20.55
C ASP A 46 -1.84 -0.30 20.99
N TYR A 47 -2.42 -1.08 20.06
CA TYR A 47 -3.17 -2.31 20.37
C TYR A 47 -2.34 -3.45 20.98
N GLU A 48 -1.00 -3.36 21.01
CA GLU A 48 -0.11 -4.36 21.63
C GLU A 48 0.64 -3.87 22.88
N LYS A 49 0.24 -2.76 23.51
CA LYS A 49 0.74 -2.44 24.86
C LYS A 49 -0.06 -3.19 25.92
N LYS A 50 0.19 -4.51 26.04
CA LYS A 50 -0.19 -5.31 27.21
C LYS A 50 1.02 -5.58 28.09
#